data_AF-A0A1J0WGH2-F1
#
_entry.id   AF-A0A1J0WGH2-F1
#
_cell.length_a   1.000
_cell.length_b   1.000
_cell.length_c   1.000
_cell.angle_alpha   90.00
_cell.angle_beta   90.00
_cell.angle_gamma   90.00
#
_symmetry.space_group_name_H-M   'P 1'
#
loop_
_entity.id
_entity.type
_entity.pdbx_description
1 polymer ?
#
loop_
_entity_poly.entity_id
_entity_poly.type
_entity_poly.pdbx_seq_one_letter_code
_entity_poly.pdbx_strand_id
1 'polypeptide(L)'
;MAEVIADWAGAERLFRLDLGGVLDLEEACHRDAIGSIFLRISTGQFKAMDVHHVLRLALIGGGMAKVEAKQLLDDRFDTIPYLESATLAGEILIALMSGVEEGEADDATGDPAPWKFSELSQICRVFNMSPADLRAMSYPDFLNMLKGYNATTAQKAAPPTEEEFEEILAKYEPEALRQ
;
A
#
# COMPACT_ATOMS: atom_id res chain seq x y z
N MET A 1 -13.57 2.34 -4.61
CA MET A 1 -13.00 1.94 -5.93
C MET A 1 -11.48 2.02 -5.80
N ALA A 2 -10.72 1.22 -6.54
CA ALA A 2 -9.28 1.13 -6.36
C ALA A 2 -8.55 2.41 -6.81
N GLU A 3 -7.95 3.13 -5.88
CA GLU A 3 -7.22 4.38 -6.11
C GLU A 3 -5.82 4.25 -5.54
N VAL A 4 -4.81 4.61 -6.32
CA VAL A 4 -3.40 4.63 -5.94
C VAL A 4 -2.85 6.01 -6.23
N ILE A 5 -2.22 6.63 -5.24
CA ILE A 5 -1.54 7.92 -5.38
C ILE A 5 -0.04 7.64 -5.29
N ALA A 6 0.72 8.06 -6.31
CA ALA A 6 2.17 7.86 -6.34
C ALA A 6 2.87 9.02 -7.06
N ASP A 7 4.09 9.35 -6.65
CA ASP A 7 4.98 10.18 -7.48
C ASP A 7 5.47 9.33 -8.66
N TRP A 8 5.12 9.76 -9.86
CA TRP A 8 5.55 9.08 -11.07
C TRP A 8 5.81 10.11 -12.16
N ALA A 9 6.98 10.09 -12.80
CA ALA A 9 7.38 11.13 -13.75
C ALA A 9 7.45 12.56 -13.14
N GLY A 10 7.93 12.66 -11.90
CA GLY A 10 8.28 13.91 -11.23
C GLY A 10 7.10 14.74 -10.73
N ALA A 11 5.95 14.10 -10.52
CA ALA A 11 4.84 14.69 -9.80
C ALA A 11 3.91 13.59 -9.28
N GLU A 12 3.25 13.89 -8.17
CA GLU A 12 2.19 13.08 -7.59
C GLU A 12 0.99 12.96 -8.54
N ARG A 13 0.56 11.73 -8.79
CA ARG A 13 -0.51 11.40 -9.73
C ARG A 13 -1.48 10.41 -9.11
N LEU A 14 -2.76 10.62 -9.43
CA LEU A 14 -3.83 9.69 -9.10
C LEU A 14 -3.96 8.66 -10.21
N PHE A 15 -3.92 7.39 -9.82
CA PHE A 15 -4.15 6.24 -10.66
C PHE A 15 -5.41 5.53 -10.19
N ARG A 16 -6.35 5.33 -11.11
CA ARG A 16 -7.60 4.62 -10.82
C ARG A 16 -8.01 3.80 -12.02
N LEU A 17 -8.40 2.55 -11.77
CA LEU A 17 -8.93 1.67 -12.81
C LEU A 17 -10.37 1.30 -12.44
N ASP A 18 -11.34 1.77 -13.25
CA ASP A 18 -12.74 1.38 -13.14
C ASP A 18 -13.05 0.19 -14.06
N LEU A 19 -14.29 -0.31 -14.03
CA LEU A 19 -14.69 -1.43 -14.89
C LEU A 19 -14.50 -1.13 -16.38
N GLY A 20 -14.72 0.13 -16.81
CA GLY A 20 -14.47 0.54 -18.20
C GLY A 20 -13.00 0.44 -18.56
N GLY A 21 -12.13 0.93 -17.68
CA GLY A 21 -10.68 0.84 -17.82
C GLY A 21 -10.16 -0.61 -17.81
N VAL A 22 -10.78 -1.50 -17.05
CA VAL A 22 -10.46 -2.95 -17.09
C VAL A 22 -10.79 -3.53 -18.46
N LEU A 23 -11.98 -3.27 -19.00
CA LEU A 23 -12.38 -3.77 -20.31
C LEU A 23 -11.49 -3.20 -21.44
N ASP A 24 -11.15 -1.91 -21.37
CA ASP A 24 -10.23 -1.27 -22.30
C ASP A 24 -8.81 -1.86 -22.19
N LEU A 25 -8.38 -2.24 -20.98
CA LEU A 25 -7.08 -2.87 -20.73
C LEU A 25 -7.02 -4.28 -21.33
N GLU A 26 -8.06 -5.09 -21.13
CA GLU A 26 -8.14 -6.42 -21.73
C GLU A 26 -8.08 -6.30 -23.26
N GLU A 27 -8.84 -5.39 -23.87
CA GLU A 27 -8.81 -5.15 -25.32
C GLU A 27 -7.42 -4.71 -25.81
N ALA A 28 -6.77 -3.80 -25.09
CA ALA A 28 -5.41 -3.33 -25.41
C ALA A 28 -4.35 -4.44 -25.29
N CYS A 29 -4.54 -5.37 -24.36
CA CYS A 29 -3.67 -6.52 -24.11
C CYS A 29 -4.12 -7.77 -24.89
N HIS A 30 -4.62 -7.61 -26.13
CA HIS A 30 -5.03 -8.69 -27.02
C HIS A 30 -6.18 -9.57 -26.51
N ARG A 31 -7.09 -9.01 -25.71
CA ARG A 31 -8.21 -9.71 -25.05
C ARG A 31 -7.75 -10.77 -24.05
N ASP A 32 -6.59 -10.57 -23.46
CA ASP A 32 -6.16 -11.36 -22.31
C ASP A 32 -7.01 -11.01 -21.09
N ALA A 33 -7.36 -12.03 -20.30
CA ALA A 33 -8.11 -11.83 -19.06
C ALA A 33 -7.30 -11.01 -18.05
N ILE A 34 -7.98 -10.14 -17.30
CA ILE A 34 -7.36 -9.26 -16.29
C ILE A 34 -6.47 -10.02 -15.29
N GLY A 35 -6.89 -11.21 -14.86
CA GLY A 35 -6.10 -12.06 -13.96
C GLY A 35 -4.79 -12.58 -14.58
N SER A 36 -4.76 -12.81 -15.90
CA SER A 36 -3.53 -13.19 -16.60
C SER A 36 -2.57 -12.01 -16.75
N ILE A 37 -3.10 -10.81 -17.03
CA ILE A 37 -2.31 -9.58 -17.08
C ILE A 37 -1.68 -9.30 -15.71
N PHE A 38 -2.49 -9.40 -14.64
CA PHE A 38 -2.04 -9.29 -13.25
C PHE A 38 -0.90 -10.26 -12.93
N LEU A 39 -1.09 -11.56 -13.17
CA LEU A 39 -0.07 -12.56 -12.89
C LEU A 39 1.23 -12.30 -13.65
N ARG A 40 1.16 -11.90 -14.93
CA ARG A 40 2.37 -11.59 -15.70
C ARG A 40 3.14 -10.40 -15.13
N ILE A 41 2.44 -9.35 -14.73
CA ILE A 41 3.06 -8.16 -14.13
C ILE A 41 3.68 -8.51 -12.78
N SER A 42 2.93 -9.14 -11.88
CA SER A 42 3.40 -9.48 -10.54
C SER A 42 4.54 -10.51 -10.52
N THR A 43 4.64 -11.37 -11.53
CA THR A 43 5.71 -12.38 -11.65
C THR A 43 6.90 -11.93 -12.50
N GLY A 44 6.86 -10.71 -13.06
CA GLY A 44 7.94 -10.19 -13.90
C GLY A 44 7.99 -10.76 -15.32
N GLN A 45 6.96 -11.49 -15.76
CA GLN A 45 6.84 -12.02 -17.13
C GLN A 45 6.03 -11.11 -18.06
N PHE A 46 5.97 -9.82 -17.75
CA PHE A 46 5.18 -8.84 -18.49
C PHE A 46 5.86 -8.39 -19.78
N LYS A 47 5.05 -7.98 -20.75
CA LYS A 47 5.50 -7.18 -21.89
C LYS A 47 5.55 -5.72 -21.48
N ALA A 48 6.47 -4.94 -22.05
CA ALA A 48 6.51 -3.49 -21.84
C ALA A 48 5.15 -2.82 -22.11
N MET A 49 4.43 -3.29 -23.13
CA MET A 49 3.09 -2.80 -23.46
C MET A 49 2.04 -3.12 -22.40
N ASP A 50 2.16 -4.23 -21.66
CA ASP A 50 1.23 -4.55 -20.58
C ASP A 50 1.29 -3.43 -19.52
N VAL A 51 2.51 -3.07 -19.08
CA VAL A 51 2.77 -2.01 -18.10
C VAL A 51 2.32 -0.66 -18.63
N HIS A 52 2.68 -0.33 -19.87
CA HIS A 52 2.31 0.93 -20.50
C HIS A 52 0.78 1.10 -20.56
N HIS A 53 0.02 0.06 -20.92
CA HIS A 53 -1.43 0.13 -20.98
C HIS A 53 -2.07 0.28 -19.61
N VAL A 54 -1.59 -0.42 -18.59
CA VAL A 54 -2.07 -0.29 -17.20
C VAL A 54 -1.91 1.15 -16.72
N LEU A 55 -0.69 1.70 -16.82
CA LEU A 55 -0.42 3.07 -16.34
C LEU A 55 -1.25 4.11 -17.11
N ARG A 56 -1.33 4.01 -18.44
CA ARG A 56 -2.09 4.97 -19.25
C ARG A 56 -3.57 4.96 -18.89
N LEU A 57 -4.17 3.78 -18.77
CA LEU A 57 -5.60 3.66 -18.46
C LEU A 57 -5.89 4.07 -17.02
N ALA A 58 -4.98 3.77 -16.09
CA ALA A 58 -5.12 4.17 -14.70
C ALA A 58 -5.01 5.69 -14.51
N LEU A 59 -4.12 6.37 -15.24
CA LEU A 59 -4.05 7.85 -15.25
C LEU A 59 -5.34 8.47 -15.79
N ILE A 60 -5.89 7.90 -16.86
CA ILE A 60 -7.15 8.36 -17.44
C ILE A 60 -8.30 8.18 -16.43
N GLY A 61 -8.38 7.02 -15.78
CA GLY A 61 -9.36 6.79 -14.73
C GLY A 61 -9.15 7.68 -13.52
N GLY A 62 -7.91 8.09 -13.22
CA GLY A 62 -7.55 9.07 -12.19
C GLY A 62 -7.87 10.54 -12.55
N GLY A 63 -8.40 10.80 -13.74
CA GLY A 63 -8.87 12.12 -14.16
C GLY A 63 -7.99 12.85 -15.17
N MET A 64 -6.85 12.26 -15.59
CA MET A 64 -6.00 12.82 -16.63
C MET A 64 -6.67 12.70 -18.01
N ALA A 65 -6.49 13.71 -18.87
CA ALA A 65 -7.05 13.66 -20.22
C ALA A 65 -6.38 12.55 -21.06
N LYS A 66 -7.14 11.86 -21.93
CA LYS A 66 -6.64 10.74 -22.74
C LYS A 66 -5.39 11.08 -23.56
N VAL A 67 -5.36 12.26 -24.17
CA VAL A 67 -4.24 12.73 -25.00
C VAL A 67 -3.02 13.04 -24.13
N GLU A 68 -3.24 13.68 -22.99
CA GLU A 68 -2.20 14.03 -22.02
C GLU A 68 -1.55 12.78 -21.42
N ALA A 69 -2.35 11.80 -21.00
CA ALA A 69 -1.85 10.53 -20.48
C ALA A 69 -1.00 9.79 -21.53
N LYS A 70 -1.41 9.80 -22.81
CA LYS A 70 -0.61 9.20 -23.89
C LYS A 70 0.72 9.93 -24.06
N GLN A 71 0.70 11.26 -24.17
CA GLN A 71 1.91 12.07 -24.37
C GLN A 71 2.89 11.89 -23.20
N LEU A 72 2.37 11.89 -21.98
CA LEU A 72 3.19 11.70 -20.78
C LEU A 72 3.89 10.33 -20.79
N LEU A 73 3.17 9.27 -21.14
CA LEU A 73 3.76 7.94 -21.25
C LEU A 73 4.78 7.89 -22.39
N ASP A 74 4.45 8.39 -23.58
CA ASP A 74 5.38 8.43 -24.72
C ASP A 74 6.69 9.17 -24.36
N ASP A 75 6.60 10.25 -23.59
CA ASP A 75 7.74 11.11 -23.24
C ASP A 75 8.58 10.57 -22.06
N ARG A 76 7.94 9.89 -21.09
CA ARG A 76 8.57 9.56 -19.80
C ARG A 76 8.80 8.08 -19.58
N PHE A 77 8.03 7.21 -20.22
CA PHE A 77 8.09 5.77 -19.96
C PHE A 77 9.48 5.18 -20.24
N ASP A 78 10.14 5.59 -21.32
CA ASP A 78 11.49 5.14 -21.65
C ASP A 78 12.60 5.81 -20.82
N THR A 79 12.26 6.86 -20.06
CA THR A 79 13.21 7.56 -19.17
C THR A 79 13.23 6.99 -17.76
N ILE A 80 12.22 6.19 -17.40
CA ILE A 80 12.05 5.57 -16.08
C ILE A 80 12.44 4.09 -16.19
N PRO A 81 13.12 3.50 -15.19
CA PRO A 81 13.39 2.07 -15.17
C PRO A 81 12.10 1.24 -15.33
N TYR A 82 12.10 0.28 -16.26
CA TYR A 82 10.94 -0.57 -16.54
C TYR A 82 10.41 -1.29 -15.30
N LEU A 83 11.31 -1.70 -14.38
CA LEU A 83 10.92 -2.37 -13.15
C LEU A 83 10.10 -1.44 -12.22
N GLU A 84 10.47 -0.16 -12.12
CA GLU A 84 9.75 0.82 -11.32
C GLU A 84 8.32 1.04 -11.85
N SER A 85 8.20 1.20 -13.17
CA SER A 85 6.89 1.31 -13.82
C SER A 85 6.05 0.03 -13.67
N ALA A 86 6.69 -1.14 -13.71
CA ALA A 86 6.02 -2.42 -13.53
C ALA A 86 5.55 -2.65 -12.09
N THR A 87 6.33 -2.23 -11.10
CA THR A 87 5.93 -2.26 -9.68
C THR A 87 4.67 -1.43 -9.46
N LEU A 88 4.65 -0.18 -9.94
CA LEU A 88 3.48 0.69 -9.84
C LEU A 88 2.26 0.10 -10.57
N ALA A 89 2.45 -0.47 -11.77
CA ALA A 89 1.37 -1.16 -12.47
C ALA A 89 0.84 -2.37 -11.68
N GLY A 90 1.74 -3.09 -10.99
CA GLY A 90 1.39 -4.18 -10.07
C GLY A 90 0.52 -3.68 -8.91
N GLU A 91 0.92 -2.62 -8.23
CA GLU A 91 0.18 -2.01 -7.11
C GLU A 91 -1.23 -1.59 -7.52
N ILE A 92 -1.38 -0.95 -8.68
CA ILE A 92 -2.69 -0.56 -9.24
C ILE A 92 -3.58 -1.79 -9.45
N LEU A 93 -3.01 -2.89 -9.99
CA LEU A 93 -3.76 -4.12 -10.22
C LEU A 93 -4.06 -4.87 -8.92
N ILE A 94 -3.18 -4.84 -7.92
CA ILE A 94 -3.46 -5.38 -6.58
C ILE A 94 -4.65 -4.64 -5.98
N ALA A 95 -4.62 -3.31 -5.97
CA ALA A 95 -5.70 -2.48 -5.45
C ALA A 95 -7.04 -2.76 -6.14
N LEU A 96 -7.02 -2.99 -7.47
CA LEU A 96 -8.19 -3.42 -8.24
C LEU A 96 -8.73 -4.76 -7.75
N MET A 97 -7.86 -5.75 -7.56
CA MET A 97 -8.24 -7.14 -7.28
C MET A 97 -8.65 -7.37 -5.83
N SER A 98 -8.00 -6.70 -4.88
CA SER A 98 -8.35 -6.79 -3.45
C SER A 98 -9.58 -5.95 -3.10
N GLY A 99 -9.90 -4.95 -3.94
CA GLY A 99 -10.70 -3.82 -3.51
C GLY A 99 -9.90 -2.93 -2.56
N VAL A 100 -10.20 -1.63 -2.59
CA VAL A 100 -9.68 -0.68 -1.60
C VAL A 100 -10.77 -0.49 -0.55
N GLU A 101 -10.51 -0.97 0.67
CA GLU A 101 -11.10 -0.32 1.85
C GLU A 101 -10.51 1.10 1.88
N GLU A 102 -11.37 2.11 1.89
CA GLU A 102 -10.95 3.51 1.98
C GLU A 102 -10.11 3.70 3.24
N GLY A 103 -8.80 3.87 3.04
CA GLY A 103 -7.83 4.11 4.10
C GLY A 103 -6.67 4.90 3.53
N GLU A 104 -6.80 6.22 3.59
CA GLU A 104 -5.77 7.26 3.60
C GLU A 104 -4.42 6.90 2.97
N ALA A 105 -4.11 7.58 1.86
CA ALA A 105 -2.74 7.74 1.38
C ALA A 105 -1.82 8.15 2.54
N ASP A 106 -0.93 7.26 2.96
CA ASP A 106 0.27 7.63 3.70
C ASP A 106 1.48 7.23 2.87
N ASP A 107 2.16 8.28 2.46
CA ASP A 107 3.40 8.30 1.72
C ASP A 107 4.51 7.77 2.65
N ALA A 108 4.94 6.53 2.47
CA ALA A 108 6.13 6.00 3.14
C ALA A 108 6.74 4.83 2.36
N THR A 109 7.63 5.18 1.43
CA THR A 109 8.68 4.25 1.02
C THR A 109 9.60 4.01 2.22
N GLY A 110 9.48 2.83 2.83
CA GLY A 110 10.36 2.36 3.89
C GLY A 110 9.67 1.25 4.66
N ASP A 111 10.23 0.04 4.56
CA ASP A 111 9.91 -1.10 5.42
C ASP A 111 9.67 -0.60 6.86
N PRO A 112 8.46 -0.72 7.45
CA PRO A 112 8.19 -0.18 8.77
C PRO A 112 9.12 -0.89 9.76
N ALA A 113 10.02 -0.13 10.36
CA ALA A 113 10.93 -0.69 11.35
C ALA A 113 10.09 -1.21 12.52
N PRO A 114 10.35 -2.44 13.01
CA PRO A 114 9.62 -3.00 14.13
C PRO A 114 9.71 -2.06 15.34
N TRP A 115 8.57 -1.87 16.00
CA TRP A 115 8.40 -0.94 17.12
C TRP A 115 9.52 -1.06 18.15
N LYS A 116 10.13 0.08 18.53
CA LYS A 116 11.14 0.08 19.59
C LYS A 116 10.44 0.07 20.94
N PHE A 117 10.93 -0.75 21.86
CA PHE A 117 10.43 -0.88 23.25
C PHE A 117 10.22 0.48 23.96
N SER A 118 11.04 1.48 23.63
CA SER A 118 10.95 2.84 24.16
C SER A 118 9.64 3.55 23.81
N GLU A 119 9.04 3.28 22.65
CA GLU A 119 7.81 3.91 22.16
C GLU A 119 6.59 3.29 22.85
N LEU A 120 6.58 1.97 23.02
CA LEU A 120 5.57 1.26 23.82
C LEU A 120 5.57 1.71 25.29
N SER A 121 6.75 1.95 25.86
CA SER A 121 6.89 2.43 27.24
C SER A 121 6.33 3.84 27.45
N GLN A 122 6.37 4.69 26.42
CA GLN A 122 5.83 6.05 26.46
C GLN A 122 4.31 6.04 26.39
N ILE A 123 3.73 5.17 25.57
CA ILE A 123 2.27 4.98 25.48
C ILE A 123 1.73 4.52 26.84
N CYS A 124 2.32 3.48 27.45
CA CYS A 124 1.90 3.01 28.78
C CYS A 124 1.92 4.12 29.83
N ARG A 125 2.92 5.03 29.77
CA ARG A 125 3.04 6.17 30.69
C ARG A 125 1.99 7.24 30.44
N VAL A 126 1.67 7.54 29.18
CA VAL A 126 0.68 8.57 28.81
C VAL A 126 -0.73 8.14 29.17
N PHE A 127 -1.06 6.86 28.99
CA PHE A 127 -2.38 6.33 29.35
C PHE A 127 -2.47 5.80 30.79
N ASN A 128 -1.44 6.03 31.61
CA ASN A 128 -1.36 5.59 33.01
C ASN A 128 -1.75 4.12 33.21
N MET A 129 -1.28 3.26 32.31
CA MET A 129 -1.59 1.83 32.29
C MET A 129 -0.34 0.99 32.50
N SER A 130 -0.49 -0.17 33.13
CA SER A 130 0.62 -1.08 33.29
C SER A 130 0.86 -1.86 31.99
N PRO A 131 2.10 -2.32 31.74
CA PRO A 131 2.38 -3.19 30.59
C PRO A 131 1.54 -4.48 30.60
N ALA A 132 1.01 -4.93 31.74
CA ALA A 132 0.13 -6.10 31.80
C ALA A 132 -1.28 -5.79 31.26
N ASP A 133 -1.78 -4.58 31.50
CA ASP A 133 -3.10 -4.14 31.02
C ASP A 133 -3.11 -3.96 29.50
N LEU A 134 -1.98 -3.51 28.93
CA LEU A 134 -1.79 -3.41 27.48
C LEU A 134 -1.82 -4.79 26.79
N ARG A 135 -1.35 -5.84 27.48
CA ARG A 135 -1.36 -7.23 26.96
C ARG A 135 -2.71 -7.91 27.04
N ALA A 136 -3.55 -7.50 27.99
CA ALA A 136 -4.93 -7.99 28.12
C ALA A 136 -5.90 -7.30 27.15
N MET A 137 -5.42 -6.32 26.39
CA MET A 137 -6.22 -5.53 25.47
C MET A 137 -6.44 -6.28 24.15
N SER A 138 -7.64 -6.17 23.61
CA SER A 138 -7.90 -6.69 22.27
C SER A 138 -7.16 -5.84 21.23
N TYR A 139 -6.74 -6.47 20.12
CA TYR A 139 -6.06 -5.76 19.03
C TYR A 139 -6.84 -4.52 18.53
N PRO A 140 -8.19 -4.58 18.35
CA PRO A 140 -8.98 -3.40 18.00
C PRO A 140 -8.95 -2.27 19.04
N ASP A 141 -8.98 -2.60 20.33
CA ASP A 141 -8.90 -1.61 21.42
C ASP A 141 -7.53 -0.93 21.45
N PHE A 142 -6.48 -1.70 21.18
CA PHE A 142 -5.12 -1.21 21.08
C PHE A 142 -4.93 -0.28 19.86
N LEU A 143 -5.51 -0.61 18.71
CA LEU A 143 -5.52 0.26 17.53
C LEU A 143 -6.24 1.59 17.79
N ASN A 144 -7.38 1.55 18.48
CA ASN A 144 -8.14 2.75 18.84
C ASN A 144 -7.36 3.64 19.81
N MET A 145 -6.65 3.03 20.76
CA MET A 145 -5.77 3.74 21.68
C MET A 145 -4.57 4.39 20.96
N LEU A 146 -3.95 3.68 20.02
CA LEU A 146 -2.87 4.21 19.19
C LEU A 146 -3.32 5.37 18.30
N LYS A 147 -4.51 5.29 17.72
CA LYS A 147 -5.12 6.42 16.99
C LYS A 147 -5.29 7.64 17.89
N GLY A 148 -5.73 7.44 19.15
CA GLY A 148 -5.80 8.51 20.15
C GLY A 148 -4.43 9.10 20.55
N TYR A 149 -3.39 8.27 20.59
CA TYR A 149 -2.01 8.70 20.88
C TYR A 149 -1.40 9.51 19.72
N ASN A 150 -1.57 9.04 18.49
CA ASN A 150 -1.11 9.75 17.28
C ASN A 150 -1.88 11.06 17.05
N ALA A 151 -3.14 11.14 17.51
CA ALA A 151 -3.92 12.38 17.47
C ALA A 151 -3.43 13.43 18.49
N THR A 152 -2.70 13.01 19.54
CA THR A 152 -2.23 13.88 20.64
C THR A 152 -0.72 14.15 20.60
N THR A 153 0.05 13.43 19.78
CA THR A 153 1.50 13.51 19.71
C THR A 153 1.95 13.82 18.28
N ALA A 154 2.92 14.72 18.09
CA ALA A 154 3.41 15.11 16.75
C ALA A 154 4.19 14.00 16.02
N GLN A 155 4.42 12.86 16.68
CA GLN A 155 5.11 11.69 16.14
C GLN A 155 4.07 10.61 15.87
N LYS A 156 3.73 10.41 14.60
CA LYS A 156 2.79 9.39 14.14
C LYS A 156 3.52 8.06 14.02
N ALA A 157 3.23 7.11 14.90
CA ALA A 157 3.73 5.74 14.78
C ALA A 157 2.63 4.86 14.15
N ALA A 158 2.93 4.21 13.03
CA ALA A 158 1.96 3.34 12.35
C ALA A 158 1.63 2.14 13.24
N PRO A 159 0.34 1.80 13.44
CA PRO A 159 -0.05 0.71 14.32
C PRO A 159 0.61 -0.62 13.90
N PRO A 160 1.16 -1.41 14.84
CA PRO A 160 1.79 -2.67 14.51
C PRO A 160 0.76 -3.65 13.97
N THR A 161 1.21 -4.52 13.07
CA THR A 161 0.43 -5.66 12.60
C THR A 161 0.17 -6.65 13.73
N GLU A 162 -0.81 -7.54 13.57
CA GLU A 162 -1.17 -8.55 14.58
C GLU A 162 0.02 -9.51 14.86
N GLU A 163 0.77 -9.89 13.83
CA GLU A 163 1.99 -10.70 13.94
C GLU A 163 3.11 -9.96 14.69
N GLU A 164 3.32 -8.67 14.41
CA GLU A 164 4.29 -7.85 15.15
C GLU A 164 3.88 -7.64 16.60
N PHE A 165 2.58 -7.52 16.88
CA PHE A 165 2.05 -7.47 18.24
C PHE A 165 2.34 -8.78 18.98
N GLU A 166 2.10 -9.93 18.36
CA GLU A 166 2.43 -11.25 18.92
C GLU A 166 3.94 -11.43 19.14
N GLU A 167 4.79 -10.98 18.22
CA GLU A 167 6.25 -11.02 18.38
C GLU A 167 6.75 -10.11 19.50
N ILE A 168 6.16 -8.93 19.63
CA ILE A 168 6.41 -8.00 20.74
C ILE A 168 6.01 -8.65 22.07
N LEU A 169 4.85 -9.32 22.13
CA LEU A 169 4.42 -10.08 23.31
C LEU A 169 5.38 -11.24 23.64
N ALA A 170 5.79 -12.01 22.63
CA ALA A 170 6.70 -13.15 22.79
C ALA A 170 8.10 -12.73 23.28
N LYS A 171 8.60 -11.58 22.83
CA LYS A 171 9.89 -11.03 23.25
C LYS A 171 9.92 -10.58 24.72
N TYR A 172 8.77 -10.33 25.33
CA TYR A 172 8.65 -10.01 26.75
C TYR A 172 8.55 -11.24 27.67
N GLU A 173 8.37 -12.46 27.13
CA GLU A 173 8.30 -13.71 27.91
C GLU A 173 9.21 -14.81 27.36
N PRO A 174 10.50 -14.88 27.77
CA PRO A 174 11.32 -16.06 27.50
C PRO A 174 10.89 -17.33 28.25
N GLU A 175 9.84 -17.29 29.10
CA GLU A 175 9.39 -18.45 29.90
C GLU A 175 8.09 -19.14 29.41
N ALA A 176 7.41 -18.63 28.38
CA ALA A 176 6.18 -19.27 27.85
C ALA A 176 6.42 -20.38 26.81
N LEU A 177 7.68 -20.73 26.50
CA LEU A 177 8.05 -21.91 25.70
C LEU A 177 8.29 -23.18 26.54
N ARG A 178 7.92 -23.16 27.82
CA ARG A 178 7.87 -24.37 28.67
C ARG A 178 6.55 -24.48 29.41
N GLN A 179 5.53 -24.97 28.71
CA GLN A 179 4.55 -25.88 29.29
C GLN A 179 4.03 -26.83 28.22
#